data_AF-A0A2G9YBV5-F1
#
_entry.id   AF-A0A2G9YBV5-F1
#
_cell.length_a   1.000
_cell.length_b   1.000
_cell.length_c   1.000
_cell.angle_alpha   90.00
_cell.angle_beta   90.00
_cell.angle_gamma   90.00
#
_symmetry.space_group_name_H-M   'P 1'
#
loop_
_entity.id
_entity.type
_entity.pdbx_description
1 polymer ?
#
loop_
_entity_poly.entity_id
_entity_poly.type
_entity_poly.pdbx_seq_one_letter_code
_entity_poly.pdbx_strand_id
1 'polypeptide(L)' 'GYYDRFLRQVPAGVKKIALAYEFQVIKERIPILAKDAKVDKIITEER' A
#
# COMPACT_ATOMS: atom_id res chain seq x y z
N GLY A 1 12.21 -0.37 -1.69
CA GLY A 1 12.13 0.81 -2.56
C GLY A 1 12.26 2.09 -1.77
N TYR A 2 12.15 3.23 -2.44
CA TYR A 2 12.11 4.55 -1.80
C TYR A 2 10.94 4.65 -0.80
N TYR A 3 9.73 4.30 -1.26
CA TYR A 3 8.52 4.32 -0.44
C TYR A 3 8.57 3.37 0.76
N ASP A 4 9.14 2.16 0.63
CA ASP A 4 9.29 1.27 1.79
C ASP A 4 10.15 1.87 2.91
N ARG A 5 11.18 2.65 2.55
CA ARG A 5 12.03 3.33 3.55
C ARG A 5 11.28 4.49 4.19
N PHE A 6 10.63 5.31 3.37
CA PHE A 6 9.87 6.46 3.83
C PHE A 6 8.68 6.07 4.71
N LEU A 7 7.84 5.11 4.28
CA LEU A 7 6.63 4.70 4.98
C LEU A 7 6.88 3.99 6.31
N ARG A 8 8.11 3.51 6.56
CA ARG A 8 8.55 3.01 7.88
C ARG A 8 8.91 4.12 8.86
N GLN A 9 9.28 5.30 8.37
CA GLN A 9 9.60 6.47 9.19
C GLN A 9 8.35 7.29 9.53
N VAL A 10 7.29 7.13 8.76
CA VAL A 10 5.99 7.76 9.01
C VAL A 10 5.43 7.30 10.37
N PRO A 11 4.99 8.21 11.26
CA PRO A 11 4.44 7.85 12.56
C PRO A 11 3.25 6.89 12.43
N ALA A 12 3.11 5.95 13.36
CA ALA A 12 2.10 4.89 13.32
C ALA A 12 0.64 5.40 13.28
N GLY A 13 0.39 6.63 13.75
CA GLY A 13 -0.95 7.26 13.71
C GLY A 13 -1.33 7.88 12.36
N VAL A 14 -0.38 8.01 11.42
CA VAL A 14 -0.63 8.62 10.11
C VAL A 14 -1.15 7.55 9.14
N LYS A 15 -2.31 7.80 8.55
CA LYS A 15 -2.94 6.89 7.59
C LYS A 15 -2.17 6.87 6.27
N LYS A 16 -1.83 5.67 5.81
CA LYS A 16 -1.20 5.40 4.52
C LYS A 16 -2.26 4.93 3.55
N ILE A 17 -2.63 5.78 2.60
CA ILE A 17 -3.67 5.49 1.61
C ILE A 17 -3.00 5.34 0.26
N ALA A 18 -3.16 4.18 -0.37
CA ALA A 18 -2.72 3.97 -1.75
C ALA A 18 -3.81 4.45 -2.72
N LEU A 19 -3.38 5.11 -3.79
CA LEU A 19 -4.21 5.41 -4.94
C LEU A 19 -3.80 4.46 -6.06
N ALA A 20 -4.74 3.72 -6.61
CA ALA A 20 -4.50 2.75 -7.66
C ALA A 20 -5.73 2.64 -8.57
N TYR A 21 -5.60 1.97 -9.70
CA TYR A 21 -6.77 1.56 -10.47
C TYR A 21 -7.36 0.25 -9.95
N GLU A 22 -8.65 0.02 -10.17
CA GLU A 22 -9.34 -1.20 -9.70
C GLU A 22 -8.73 -2.47 -10.30
N PHE A 23 -8.27 -2.44 -11.56
CA PHE A 23 -7.60 -3.59 -12.19
C PHE A 23 -6.26 -3.96 -11.53
N GLN A 24 -5.65 -3.05 -10.77
CA GLN A 24 -4.42 -3.32 -10.02
C GLN A 24 -4.71 -4.02 -8.68
N VAL A 25 -5.98 -4.07 -8.27
CA VAL A 25 -6.43 -4.77 -7.05
C VAL A 25 -6.66 -6.24 -7.37
N ILE A 26 -5.61 -7.04 -7.15
CA ILE A 26 -5.62 -8.49 -7.39
C ILE A 26 -6.16 -9.19 -6.13
N LYS A 27 -7.17 -10.07 -6.29
CA LYS A 27 -7.77 -10.82 -5.18
C LYS A 27 -6.89 -12.00 -4.75
N GLU A 28 -6.16 -12.55 -5.70
CA GLU A 28 -5.21 -13.63 -5.49
C GLU A 28 -4.00 -13.14 -4.69
N ARG A 29 -3.40 -14.06 -3.94
CA ARG A 29 -2.20 -13.75 -3.17
C ARG A 29 -1.04 -13.51 -4.11
N ILE A 30 -0.57 -12.27 -4.15
CA ILE A 30 0.69 -11.91 -4.81
C ILE A 30 1.89 -12.25 -3.93
N PRO A 31 3.09 -12.49 -4.49
CA PRO A 31 4.31 -12.58 -3.71
C PRO A 31 4.59 -11.24 -3.01
N ILE A 32 4.73 -11.28 -1.68
CA ILE A 32 5.06 -10.11 -0.85
C ILE A 32 6.37 -10.41 -0.15
N LEU A 33 7.28 -9.44 -0.12
CA LEU A 33 8.54 -9.52 0.60
C LEU A 33 8.37 -8.96 2.01
N ALA A 34 9.15 -9.46 2.98
CA ALA A 34 9.12 -8.96 4.35
C ALA A 34 9.46 -7.46 4.48
N LYS A 35 10.08 -6.88 3.45
CA LYS A 35 10.47 -5.47 3.40
C LYS A 35 9.37 -4.55 2.84
N ASP A 36 8.29 -5.10 2.30
CA ASP A 36 7.25 -4.32 1.63
C ASP A 36 6.34 -3.64 2.65
N ALA A 37 6.15 -2.33 2.51
CA ALA A 37 5.32 -1.55 3.43
C ALA A 37 3.82 -1.75 3.16
N LYS A 38 3.06 -2.06 4.22
CA LYS A 38 1.59 -2.11 4.17
C LYS A 38 0.98 -0.71 4.20
N VAL A 39 -0.15 -0.58 3.50
CA VAL A 39 -1.04 0.58 3.52
C VAL A 39 -2.33 0.25 4.28
N ASP A 40 -3.01 1.27 4.80
CA ASP A 40 -4.24 1.12 5.58
C ASP A 40 -5.49 1.03 4.70
N LYS A 41 -5.47 1.70 3.55
CA LYS A 41 -6.58 1.73 2.58
C LYS A 41 -6.05 1.85 1.16
N ILE A 42 -6.80 1.31 0.20
CA ILE A 42 -6.64 1.59 -1.23
C ILE A 42 -7.89 2.35 -1.68
N ILE A 43 -7.70 3.41 -2.45
CA ILE A 43 -8.75 4.13 -3.16
C ILE A 43 -8.53 3.89 -4.65
N THR A 44 -9.61 3.59 -5.35
CA THR A 44 -9.65 3.38 -6.79
C THR A 44 -10.64 4.35 -7.46
N GLU A 45 -10.68 4.32 -8.78
CA GLU A 45 -11.68 5.04 -9.59
C GLU A 45 -13.11 4.54 -9.34
N GLU A 46 -13.28 3.35 -8.76
CA GLU A 46 -14.59 2.78 -8.42
C GLU A 46 -14.97 2.98 -6.94
N ARG A 47 -14.00 3.03 -5.99
CA ARG A 47 -14.27 3.01 -4.53
C ARG A 47 -13.10 3.39 -3.60
#